data_AF-A0A1N6GVG9-F1
#
_entry.id   AF-A0A1N6GVG9-F1
#
_cell.length_a   1.000
_cell.length_b   1.000
_cell.length_c   1.000
_cell.angle_alpha   90.00
_cell.angle_beta   90.00
_cell.angle_gamma   90.00
#
_symmetry.space_group_name_H-M   'P 1'
#
loop_
_entity.id
_entity.type
_entity.pdbx_description
1 polymer ?
#
loop_
_entity_poly.entity_id
_entity_poly.type
_entity_poly.pdbx_seq_one_letter_code
_entity_poly.pdbx_strand_id
1 'polypeptide(L)'
;MVANDGTRAVDPSQYVAQHLQHFTASGPTAFATGDYARTFMWSANGLVVASVLLVVVTGLTLLTDRWPLFRLNPVMGFGKRLYLWWSCAWRQWLASTLFVVIGFFAFHSLVATATLPLMAFATHLMTSGATRTAFAWPFTLMEVPVVLAILIYLLLSLPLAGYMVRSGLVAHAISGTEPFGLWRATLLGVTTYVWSVPGSLLIAELAIWFPHHVAEILRGLGLVAWGMYIVLPRQLRRMTRSIQPG
;
A
#
# COMPACT_ATOMS: atom_id res chain seq x y z
N MET A 1 -30.46 -60.50 -0.75
CA MET A 1 -29.15 -60.69 -1.40
C MET A 1 -29.25 -60.21 -2.83
N VAL A 2 -28.81 -58.98 -3.12
CA VAL A 2 -28.41 -58.51 -4.46
C VAL A 2 -27.25 -57.54 -4.24
N ALA A 3 -26.28 -57.60 -5.16
CA ALA A 3 -24.87 -57.40 -4.95
C ALA A 3 -24.41 -55.95 -4.70
N ASN A 4 -23.33 -55.87 -3.90
CA ASN A 4 -22.49 -54.71 -3.67
C ASN A 4 -21.50 -54.63 -4.85
N ASP A 5 -21.91 -53.99 -5.95
CA ASP A 5 -21.04 -53.83 -7.14
C ASP A 5 -20.18 -52.57 -7.01
N GLY A 6 -18.92 -52.83 -6.65
CA GLY A 6 -17.76 -52.40 -7.42
C GLY A 6 -17.66 -50.91 -7.75
N THR A 7 -16.71 -50.26 -7.07
CA THR A 7 -15.90 -49.13 -7.56
C THR A 7 -15.89 -49.03 -9.09
N ARG A 8 -16.82 -48.26 -9.66
CA ARG A 8 -16.72 -47.83 -11.05
C ARG A 8 -15.53 -46.89 -11.11
N ALA A 9 -14.45 -47.35 -11.75
CA ALA A 9 -13.45 -46.46 -12.31
C ALA A 9 -14.21 -45.45 -13.17
N VAL A 10 -14.38 -44.23 -12.64
CA VAL A 10 -14.91 -43.11 -13.40
C VAL A 10 -13.93 -42.91 -14.53
N ASP A 11 -14.38 -43.19 -15.75
CA ASP A 11 -13.61 -42.98 -16.96
C ASP A 11 -13.03 -41.55 -16.88
N PRO A 12 -11.69 -41.35 -16.95
CA PRO A 12 -11.09 -40.04 -16.75
C PRO A 12 -11.66 -38.98 -17.70
N SER A 13 -12.16 -39.42 -18.87
CA SER A 13 -12.90 -38.57 -19.80
C SER A 13 -14.22 -38.04 -19.22
N GLN A 14 -14.96 -38.85 -18.46
CA GLN A 14 -16.19 -38.44 -17.76
C GLN A 14 -15.88 -37.53 -16.57
N TYR A 15 -14.81 -37.79 -15.82
CA TYR A 15 -14.38 -36.89 -14.74
C TYR A 15 -13.99 -35.51 -15.31
N VAL A 16 -13.23 -35.48 -16.39
CA VAL A 16 -12.81 -34.24 -17.07
C VAL A 16 -14.01 -33.53 -17.69
N ALA A 17 -14.93 -34.25 -18.34
CA ALA A 17 -16.15 -33.66 -18.90
C ALA A 17 -17.04 -33.05 -17.81
N GLN A 18 -17.18 -33.72 -16.66
CA GLN A 18 -17.96 -33.22 -15.54
C GLN A 18 -17.28 -32.01 -14.86
N HIS A 19 -15.95 -31.99 -14.77
CA HIS A 19 -15.20 -30.82 -14.30
C HIS A 19 -15.28 -29.64 -15.28
N LEU A 20 -15.15 -29.88 -16.58
CA LEU A 20 -15.27 -28.84 -17.61
C LEU A 20 -16.68 -28.25 -17.67
N GLN A 21 -17.72 -29.06 -17.44
CA GLN A 21 -19.09 -28.60 -17.30
C GLN A 21 -19.28 -27.69 -16.08
N HIS A 22 -18.57 -27.92 -14.96
CA HIS A 22 -18.58 -26.97 -13.85
C HIS A 22 -17.94 -25.63 -14.22
N PHE A 23 -16.86 -25.61 -15.01
CA PHE A 23 -16.23 -24.37 -15.48
C PHE A 23 -17.03 -23.63 -16.57
N THR A 24 -17.84 -24.34 -17.36
CA THR A 24 -18.67 -23.72 -18.41
C THR A 24 -20.08 -23.36 -17.94
N ALA A 25 -20.62 -24.06 -16.93
CA ALA A 25 -21.84 -23.65 -16.23
C ALA A 25 -21.61 -22.42 -15.34
N SER A 26 -20.37 -22.17 -14.89
CA SER A 26 -19.92 -20.83 -14.48
C SER A 26 -19.71 -19.93 -15.71
N GLY A 27 -20.78 -19.75 -16.48
CA GLY A 27 -20.86 -18.77 -17.56
C GLY A 27 -20.70 -17.33 -17.04
N PRO A 28 -20.71 -16.33 -17.94
CA PRO A 28 -20.24 -14.95 -17.72
C PRO A 28 -21.01 -14.15 -16.65
N THR A 29 -21.98 -14.74 -15.97
CA THR A 29 -22.62 -14.14 -14.80
C THR A 29 -21.66 -14.01 -13.61
N ALA A 30 -20.65 -14.88 -13.45
CA ALA A 30 -19.59 -14.67 -12.45
C ALA A 30 -18.65 -13.51 -12.82
N PHE A 31 -18.57 -13.13 -14.11
CA PHE A 31 -17.90 -11.91 -14.56
C PHE A 31 -18.81 -10.67 -14.42
N ALA A 32 -20.14 -10.85 -14.50
CA ALA A 32 -21.11 -9.77 -14.41
C ALA A 32 -21.58 -9.43 -12.97
N THR A 33 -21.49 -10.36 -12.01
CA THR A 33 -21.93 -10.11 -10.62
C THR A 33 -20.87 -9.43 -9.74
N GLY A 34 -19.68 -9.13 -10.25
CA GLY A 34 -18.68 -8.38 -9.48
C GLY A 34 -18.25 -9.06 -8.18
N ASP A 35 -18.43 -10.38 -8.05
CA ASP A 35 -18.11 -11.09 -6.81
C ASP A 35 -16.59 -11.23 -6.58
N TYR A 36 -15.78 -11.20 -7.64
CA TYR A 36 -14.32 -11.01 -7.49
C TYR A 36 -13.91 -9.56 -7.22
N ALA A 37 -14.78 -8.58 -7.46
CA ALA A 37 -14.51 -7.20 -7.04
C ALA A 37 -14.73 -7.01 -5.53
N ARG A 38 -15.44 -7.95 -4.87
CA ARG A 38 -15.69 -7.91 -3.41
C ARG A 38 -14.57 -8.45 -2.55
N THR A 39 -13.58 -9.17 -3.09
CA THR A 39 -12.44 -9.66 -2.30
C THR A 39 -11.51 -8.54 -1.82
N PHE A 40 -11.70 -7.30 -2.28
CA PHE A 40 -10.92 -6.14 -1.88
C PHE A 40 -11.76 -4.84 -1.77
N MET A 41 -13.06 -4.93 -1.47
CA MET A 41 -13.81 -3.72 -1.10
C MET A 41 -13.42 -3.33 0.33
N TRP A 42 -12.50 -2.37 0.43
CA TRP A 42 -12.16 -1.69 1.68
C TRP A 42 -13.44 -1.21 2.35
N SER A 43 -13.64 -1.56 3.62
CA SER A 43 -14.78 -1.07 4.39
C SER A 43 -14.71 0.46 4.43
N ALA A 44 -15.87 1.13 4.34
CA ALA A 44 -15.95 2.59 4.40
C ALA A 44 -15.22 3.15 5.65
N ASN A 45 -15.23 2.38 6.74
CA ASN A 45 -14.54 2.70 7.99
C ASN A 45 -13.00 2.61 7.85
N GLY A 46 -12.47 1.61 7.14
CA GLY A 46 -11.04 1.50 6.86
C GLY A 46 -10.51 2.70 6.07
N LEU A 47 -11.30 3.21 5.12
CA LEU A 47 -10.98 4.43 4.35
C LEU A 47 -10.97 5.68 5.23
N VAL A 48 -11.92 5.80 6.17
CA VAL A 48 -11.96 6.93 7.13
C VAL A 48 -10.73 6.95 8.03
N VAL A 49 -10.32 5.79 8.57
CA VAL A 49 -9.13 5.69 9.44
C VAL A 49 -7.86 6.06 8.68
N ALA A 50 -7.68 5.56 7.46
CA ALA A 50 -6.55 5.93 6.61
C ALA A 50 -6.51 7.43 6.31
N SER A 51 -7.67 8.05 6.09
CA SER A 51 -7.80 9.49 5.85
C SER A 51 -7.44 10.32 7.09
N VAL A 52 -7.87 9.92 8.29
CA VAL A 52 -7.51 10.61 9.54
C VAL A 52 -6.02 10.54 9.82
N LEU A 53 -5.41 9.35 9.65
CA LEU A 53 -3.96 9.19 9.80
C LEU A 53 -3.20 10.09 8.83
N LEU A 54 -3.66 10.19 7.59
CA LEU A 54 -3.07 11.10 6.61
C LEU A 54 -3.08 12.56 7.08
N VAL A 55 -4.21 13.04 7.60
CA VAL A 55 -4.38 14.42 8.08
C VAL A 55 -3.44 14.72 9.25
N VAL A 56 -3.37 13.82 10.23
CA VAL A 56 -2.50 13.98 11.42
C VAL A 56 -1.03 14.07 11.00
N VAL A 57 -0.56 13.15 10.15
CA VAL A 57 0.84 13.14 9.72
C VAL A 57 1.15 14.37 8.87
N THR A 58 0.22 14.82 8.02
CA THR A 58 0.36 16.06 7.23
C THR A 58 0.49 17.29 8.13
N GLY A 59 -0.37 17.43 9.14
CA GLY A 59 -0.33 18.54 10.10
C GLY A 59 1.00 18.64 10.87
N LEU A 60 1.54 17.51 11.32
CA LEU A 60 2.82 17.46 12.03
C LEU A 60 4.02 17.90 11.15
N THR A 61 3.96 17.64 9.85
CA THR A 61 5.03 18.07 8.93
C THR A 61 4.95 19.53 8.52
N LEU A 62 3.74 20.08 8.39
CA LEU A 62 3.53 21.50 8.11
C LEU A 62 4.06 22.39 9.24
N LEU A 63 3.94 21.93 10.49
CA LEU A 63 4.47 22.63 11.66
C LEU A 63 6.01 22.63 11.72
N THR A 64 6.69 21.72 11.00
CA THR A 64 8.14 21.54 11.07
C THR A 64 8.93 22.15 9.91
N ASP A 65 8.30 22.52 8.79
CA ASP A 65 8.98 23.09 7.61
C ASP A 65 8.72 24.60 7.47
N ARG A 66 9.62 25.43 8.02
CA ARG A 66 9.66 26.88 7.76
C ARG A 66 10.27 27.16 6.37
N TRP A 67 9.58 28.01 5.60
CA TRP A 67 9.72 28.32 4.18
C TRP A 67 11.16 28.68 3.73
N PRO A 68 11.72 28.00 2.70
CA PRO A 68 11.58 28.45 1.30
C PRO A 68 11.32 27.28 0.31
N LEU A 69 10.21 27.30 -0.43
CA LEU A 69 9.60 26.08 -0.99
C LEU A 69 10.35 25.36 -2.15
N PHE A 70 11.20 26.04 -2.94
CA PHE A 70 11.63 25.49 -4.25
C PHE A 70 13.13 25.54 -4.57
N ARG A 71 13.97 26.06 -3.67
CA ARG A 71 15.43 26.10 -3.92
C ARG A 71 16.09 24.83 -3.41
N LEU A 72 16.69 24.09 -4.36
CA LEU A 72 17.67 23.05 -4.08
C LEU A 72 19.03 23.72 -3.89
N ASN A 73 19.74 23.36 -2.83
CA ASN A 73 21.16 23.63 -2.69
C ASN A 73 21.90 22.27 -2.73
N PRO A 74 22.73 21.99 -3.75
CA PRO A 74 23.15 22.84 -4.86
C PRO A 74 22.05 23.06 -5.93
N VAL A 75 22.18 24.12 -6.73
CA VAL A 75 21.28 24.41 -7.85
C VAL A 75 21.42 23.30 -8.91
N MET A 76 20.33 22.58 -9.17
CA MET A 76 20.28 21.50 -10.17
C MET A 76 19.39 21.90 -11.35
N GLY A 77 19.89 21.69 -12.57
CA GLY A 77 19.10 21.78 -13.80
C GLY A 77 18.05 20.67 -13.92
N PHE A 78 17.09 20.84 -14.82
CA PHE A 78 15.95 19.93 -15.00
C PHE A 78 16.36 18.46 -15.20
N GLY A 79 17.28 18.18 -16.14
CA GLY A 79 17.73 16.82 -16.43
C GLY A 79 18.36 16.12 -15.23
N LYS A 80 19.18 16.84 -14.43
CA LYS A 80 19.78 16.29 -13.21
C LYS A 80 18.72 16.00 -12.14
N ARG A 81 17.71 16.88 -12.00
CA ARG A 81 16.58 16.65 -11.08
C ARG A 81 15.74 15.44 -11.51
N LEU A 82 15.47 15.30 -12.80
CA LEU A 82 14.69 14.20 -13.34
C LEU A 82 15.42 12.87 -13.14
N TYR A 83 16.72 12.83 -13.44
CA TYR A 83 17.54 11.63 -13.26
C TYR A 83 17.65 11.23 -11.78
N LEU A 84 17.83 12.20 -10.89
CA LEU A 84 17.86 11.99 -9.44
C LEU A 84 16.52 11.46 -8.92
N TRP A 85 15.42 12.13 -9.30
CA TRP A 85 14.07 11.71 -8.95
C TRP A 85 13.78 10.30 -9.45
N TRP A 86 14.10 10.02 -10.72
CA TRP A 86 13.87 8.71 -11.34
C TRP A 86 14.64 7.59 -10.64
N SER A 87 15.91 7.83 -10.31
CA SER A 87 16.74 6.90 -9.54
C SER A 87 16.13 6.58 -8.17
N CYS A 88 15.65 7.60 -7.45
CA CYS A 88 14.95 7.39 -6.17
C CYS A 88 13.61 6.67 -6.37
N ALA A 89 12.80 7.12 -7.33
CA ALA A 89 11.46 6.60 -7.59
C ALA A 89 11.48 5.13 -8.00
N TRP A 90 12.37 4.74 -8.91
CA TRP A 90 12.48 3.35 -9.36
C TRP A 90 12.92 2.41 -8.23
N ARG A 91 13.91 2.82 -7.41
CA ARG A 91 14.35 2.04 -6.24
C ARG A 91 13.23 1.86 -5.22
N GLN A 92 12.49 2.94 -4.94
CA GLN A 92 11.32 2.89 -4.07
C GLN A 92 10.22 2.00 -4.65
N TRP A 93 9.95 2.10 -5.94
CA TRP A 93 8.92 1.33 -6.61
C TRP A 93 9.26 -0.16 -6.60
N LEU A 94 10.49 -0.55 -6.93
CA LEU A 94 10.94 -1.94 -6.84
C LEU A 94 10.84 -2.49 -5.40
N ALA A 95 11.36 -1.75 -4.42
CA ALA A 95 11.34 -2.17 -3.02
C ALA A 95 9.90 -2.29 -2.49
N SER A 96 9.04 -1.33 -2.83
CA SER A 96 7.63 -1.33 -2.42
C SER A 96 6.86 -2.44 -3.11
N THR A 97 7.13 -2.71 -4.40
CA THR A 97 6.49 -3.80 -5.14
C THR A 97 6.84 -5.14 -4.54
N LEU A 98 8.13 -5.40 -4.26
CA LEU A 98 8.57 -6.61 -3.57
C LEU A 98 7.87 -6.75 -2.21
N PHE A 99 7.81 -5.65 -1.45
CA PHE A 99 7.22 -5.63 -0.13
C PHE A 99 5.70 -5.87 -0.16
N VAL A 100 4.99 -5.31 -1.15
CA VAL A 100 3.56 -5.56 -1.38
C VAL A 100 3.32 -7.01 -1.77
N VAL A 101 4.15 -7.59 -2.66
CA VAL A 101 4.03 -9.00 -3.05
C VAL A 101 4.19 -9.91 -1.84
N ILE A 102 5.25 -9.70 -1.03
CA ILE A 102 5.48 -10.47 0.20
C ILE A 102 4.32 -10.28 1.18
N GLY A 103 3.89 -9.04 1.39
CA GLY A 103 2.78 -8.69 2.28
C GLY A 103 1.46 -9.33 1.85
N PHE A 104 1.18 -9.37 0.54
CA PHE A 104 0.00 -10.02 -0.03
C PHE A 104 0.00 -11.52 0.24
N PHE A 105 1.11 -12.21 -0.05
CA PHE A 105 1.24 -13.65 0.24
C PHE A 105 1.17 -13.95 1.73
N ALA A 106 1.84 -13.15 2.57
CA ALA A 106 1.80 -13.30 4.02
C ALA A 106 0.38 -13.07 4.55
N PHE A 107 -0.30 -12.01 4.10
CA PHE A 107 -1.67 -11.71 4.49
C PHE A 107 -2.63 -12.82 4.07
N HIS A 108 -2.56 -13.30 2.83
CA HIS A 108 -3.41 -14.41 2.38
C HIS A 108 -3.16 -15.68 3.19
N SER A 109 -1.90 -15.99 3.49
CA SER A 109 -1.54 -17.16 4.30
C SER A 109 -2.03 -17.02 5.74
N LEU A 110 -1.88 -15.83 6.33
CA LEU A 110 -2.35 -15.51 7.68
C LEU A 110 -3.88 -15.52 7.77
N VAL A 111 -4.59 -14.96 6.80
CA VAL A 111 -6.06 -14.99 6.76
C VAL A 111 -6.54 -16.42 6.57
N ALA A 112 -5.93 -17.21 5.68
CA ALA A 112 -6.29 -18.61 5.49
C ALA A 112 -6.10 -19.44 6.77
N THR A 113 -5.08 -19.15 7.57
CA THR A 113 -4.79 -19.87 8.82
C THR A 113 -5.54 -19.33 10.04
N ALA A 114 -5.82 -18.02 10.08
CA ALA A 114 -6.42 -17.34 11.23
C ALA A 114 -7.95 -17.19 11.15
N THR A 115 -8.57 -17.36 9.99
CA THR A 115 -10.04 -17.21 9.82
C THR A 115 -10.83 -18.18 10.68
N LEU A 116 -10.48 -19.47 10.69
CA LEU A 116 -11.15 -20.49 11.49
C LEU A 116 -11.08 -20.21 13.01
N PRO A 117 -9.90 -19.96 13.62
CA PRO A 117 -9.81 -19.65 15.04
C PRO A 117 -10.45 -18.30 15.41
N LEU A 118 -10.36 -17.28 14.54
CA LEU A 118 -11.05 -16.00 14.80
C LEU A 118 -12.58 -16.16 14.77
N MET A 119 -13.13 -16.93 13.84
CA MET A 119 -14.57 -17.20 13.80
C MET A 119 -15.02 -17.99 15.03
N ALA A 120 -14.27 -19.02 15.44
CA ALA A 120 -14.56 -19.75 16.67
C ALA A 120 -14.53 -18.84 17.91
N PHE A 121 -13.53 -17.96 18.04
CA PHE A 121 -13.45 -17.00 19.13
C PHE A 121 -14.58 -15.97 19.10
N ALA A 122 -14.91 -15.41 17.93
CA ALA A 122 -16.01 -14.48 17.76
C ALA A 122 -17.36 -15.10 18.13
N THR A 123 -17.63 -16.34 17.69
CA THR A 123 -18.86 -17.06 18.06
C THR A 123 -18.96 -17.29 19.57
N HIS A 124 -17.85 -17.67 20.23
CA HIS A 124 -17.80 -17.86 21.68
C HIS A 124 -18.07 -16.55 22.46
N LEU A 125 -17.60 -15.41 21.95
CA LEU A 125 -17.87 -14.08 22.52
C LEU A 125 -19.31 -13.59 22.30
N MET A 126 -19.96 -14.00 21.20
CA MET A 126 -21.37 -13.68 20.95
C MET A 126 -22.31 -14.49 21.84
N THR A 127 -21.93 -15.73 22.19
CA THR A 127 -22.75 -16.60 23.05
C THR A 127 -22.70 -16.25 24.54
N SER A 128 -21.65 -15.55 25.00
CA SER A 128 -21.45 -15.24 26.43
C SER A 128 -22.23 -14.02 26.96
N GLY A 129 -23.21 -13.51 26.21
CA GLY A 129 -24.23 -12.56 26.69
C GLY A 129 -23.77 -11.12 26.94
N ALA A 130 -22.50 -10.88 27.24
CA ALA A 130 -21.96 -9.56 27.59
C ALA A 130 -21.83 -8.58 26.41
N THR A 131 -21.87 -9.05 25.16
CA THR A 131 -21.62 -8.25 23.94
C THR A 131 -22.86 -8.08 23.05
N ARG A 132 -24.00 -8.67 23.42
CA ARG A 132 -25.23 -8.70 22.60
C ARG A 132 -25.83 -7.31 22.35
N THR A 133 -25.48 -6.32 23.16
CA THR A 133 -26.00 -4.94 23.11
C THR A 133 -25.11 -3.97 22.36
N ALA A 134 -23.87 -4.34 22.03
CA ALA A 134 -22.92 -3.47 21.32
C ALA A 134 -22.72 -3.97 19.88
N PHE A 135 -23.56 -3.47 18.96
CA PHE A 135 -23.55 -3.83 17.53
C PHE A 135 -22.17 -3.67 16.86
N ALA A 136 -21.25 -2.87 17.43
CA ALA A 136 -19.95 -2.55 16.85
C ALA A 136 -18.83 -3.57 17.12
N TRP A 137 -18.89 -4.36 18.20
CA TRP A 137 -17.78 -5.20 18.65
C TRP A 137 -17.34 -6.34 17.71
N PRO A 138 -18.27 -7.11 17.11
CA PRO A 138 -17.86 -8.16 16.18
C PRO A 138 -17.25 -7.60 14.88
N PHE A 139 -17.72 -6.43 14.42
CA PHE A 139 -17.13 -5.77 13.25
C PHE A 139 -15.72 -5.26 13.51
N THR A 140 -15.47 -4.65 14.68
CA THR A 140 -14.12 -4.20 15.04
C THR A 140 -13.11 -5.35 15.08
N LEU A 141 -13.51 -6.53 15.56
CA LEU A 141 -12.63 -7.71 15.62
C LEU A 141 -12.32 -8.30 14.24
N MET A 142 -13.27 -8.26 13.30
CA MET A 142 -13.03 -8.70 11.92
C MET A 142 -12.10 -7.76 11.13
N GLU A 143 -12.04 -6.49 11.50
CA GLU A 143 -11.17 -5.49 10.87
C GLU A 143 -9.75 -5.45 11.46
N VAL A 144 -9.51 -6.07 12.64
CA VAL A 144 -8.18 -6.10 13.28
C VAL A 144 -7.07 -6.62 12.35
N PRO A 145 -7.22 -7.73 11.60
CA PRO A 145 -6.17 -8.21 10.71
C PRO A 145 -5.82 -7.21 9.61
N VAL A 146 -6.82 -6.48 9.09
CA VAL A 146 -6.63 -5.48 8.05
C VAL A 146 -5.89 -4.26 8.60
N VAL A 147 -6.34 -3.73 9.75
CA VAL A 147 -5.66 -2.60 10.41
C VAL A 147 -4.23 -2.97 10.78
N LEU A 148 -4.01 -4.18 11.31
CA LEU A 148 -2.68 -4.67 11.65
C LEU A 148 -1.80 -4.80 10.40
N ALA A 149 -2.32 -5.32 9.29
CA ALA A 149 -1.59 -5.40 8.03
C ALA A 149 -1.18 -4.03 7.51
N ILE A 150 -2.08 -3.02 7.57
CA ILE A 150 -1.77 -1.64 7.19
C ILE A 150 -0.68 -1.05 8.10
N LEU A 151 -0.80 -1.24 9.42
CA LEU A 151 0.19 -0.73 10.37
C LEU A 151 1.56 -1.36 10.15
N ILE A 152 1.63 -2.68 9.99
CA ILE A 152 2.86 -3.40 9.64
C ILE A 152 3.42 -2.88 8.33
N TYR A 153 2.56 -2.70 7.32
CA TYR A 153 2.96 -2.17 6.02
C TYR A 153 3.57 -0.76 6.16
N LEU A 154 2.93 0.14 6.90
CA LEU A 154 3.43 1.51 7.12
C LEU A 154 4.74 1.48 7.91
N LEU A 155 4.80 0.72 9.01
CA LEU A 155 6.00 0.63 9.87
C LEU A 155 7.23 0.12 9.11
N LEU A 156 7.04 -0.78 8.14
CA LEU A 156 8.12 -1.34 7.33
C LEU A 156 8.40 -0.53 6.06
N SER A 157 7.37 0.00 5.39
CA SER A 157 7.53 0.79 4.17
C SER A 157 8.18 2.16 4.41
N LEU A 158 7.96 2.78 5.57
CA LEU A 158 8.58 4.06 5.92
C LEU A 158 10.12 3.98 5.96
N PRO A 159 10.77 3.15 6.81
CA PRO A 159 12.22 3.04 6.82
C PRO A 159 12.75 2.53 5.47
N LEU A 160 12.06 1.58 4.83
CA LEU A 160 12.44 1.08 3.50
C LEU A 160 12.51 2.22 2.46
N ALA A 161 11.46 3.04 2.38
CA ALA A 161 11.43 4.18 1.48
C ALA A 161 12.56 5.17 1.79
N GLY A 162 12.87 5.42 3.07
CA GLY A 162 14.00 6.25 3.47
C GLY A 162 15.35 5.68 3.02
N TYR A 163 15.59 4.38 3.21
CA TYR A 163 16.81 3.72 2.75
C TYR A 163 16.95 3.79 1.23
N MET A 164 15.87 3.60 0.47
CA MET A 164 15.89 3.68 -0.99
C MET A 164 16.16 5.09 -1.50
N VAL A 165 15.58 6.12 -0.87
CA VAL A 165 15.89 7.53 -1.20
C VAL A 165 17.35 7.82 -0.95
N ARG A 166 17.88 7.43 0.22
CA ARG A 166 19.30 7.58 0.51
C ARG A 166 20.16 6.86 -0.50
N SER A 167 19.84 5.61 -0.83
CA SER A 167 20.58 4.85 -1.85
C SER A 167 20.61 5.59 -3.20
N GLY A 168 19.48 6.18 -3.62
CA GLY A 168 19.42 7.04 -4.80
C GLY A 168 20.31 8.28 -4.67
N LEU A 169 20.23 9.02 -3.56
CA LEU A 169 21.04 10.23 -3.37
C LEU A 169 22.56 9.93 -3.28
N VAL A 170 22.94 8.83 -2.63
CA VAL A 170 24.33 8.35 -2.57
C VAL A 170 24.83 7.98 -3.96
N ALA A 171 24.00 7.31 -4.77
CA ALA A 171 24.35 6.97 -6.16
C ALA A 171 24.61 8.20 -7.04
N HIS A 172 24.12 9.38 -6.65
CA HIS A 172 24.39 10.65 -7.32
C HIS A 172 25.39 11.55 -6.57
N ALA A 173 26.10 11.01 -5.59
CA ALA A 173 27.10 11.71 -4.76
C ALA A 173 26.56 12.96 -4.04
N ILE A 174 25.27 12.95 -3.64
CA ILE A 174 24.62 14.09 -2.97
C ILE A 174 24.61 13.95 -1.44
N SER A 175 24.82 12.75 -0.91
CA SER A 175 24.85 12.49 0.53
C SER A 175 26.15 11.81 0.96
N GLY A 176 26.73 12.26 2.08
CA GLY A 176 27.96 11.72 2.65
C GLY A 176 27.84 10.28 3.16
N THR A 177 28.99 9.68 3.47
CA THR A 177 29.16 8.29 3.93
C THR A 177 28.72 8.04 5.37
N GLU A 178 28.06 8.99 6.02
CA GLU A 178 27.67 8.88 7.42
C GLU A 178 26.73 7.72 7.71
N PRO A 179 26.79 7.15 8.93
CA PRO A 179 25.88 6.10 9.37
C PRO A 179 24.43 6.60 9.34
N PHE A 180 23.61 5.93 8.54
CA PHE A 180 22.19 6.25 8.39
C PHE A 180 21.36 5.24 9.18
N GLY A 181 21.05 5.61 10.42
CA GLY A 181 20.27 4.78 11.33
C GLY A 181 18.79 4.68 10.93
N LEU A 182 18.12 3.68 11.49
CA LEU A 182 16.71 3.38 11.26
C LEU A 182 15.81 4.61 11.46
N TRP A 183 16.04 5.38 12.53
CA TRP A 183 15.27 6.59 12.81
C TRP A 183 15.36 7.64 11.70
N ARG A 184 16.57 7.90 11.18
CA ARG A 184 16.80 8.84 10.07
C ARG A 184 16.12 8.33 8.79
N ALA A 185 16.16 7.02 8.55
CA ALA A 185 15.45 6.38 7.45
C ALA A 185 13.93 6.54 7.56
N THR A 186 13.35 6.22 8.72
CA THR A 186 11.92 6.37 8.98
C THR A 186 11.48 7.81 8.79
N LEU A 187 12.19 8.79 9.36
CA LEU A 187 11.87 10.21 9.17
C LEU A 187 11.92 10.63 7.70
N LEU A 188 12.90 10.14 6.93
CA LEU A 188 12.99 10.43 5.51
C LEU A 188 11.84 9.78 4.71
N GLY A 189 11.46 8.55 5.07
CA GLY A 189 10.28 7.87 4.57
C GLY A 189 9.00 8.64 4.85
N VAL A 190 8.81 9.10 6.09
CA VAL A 190 7.67 9.92 6.50
C VAL A 190 7.59 11.18 5.63
N THR A 191 8.69 11.93 5.46
CA THR A 191 8.66 13.08 4.53
C THR A 191 8.30 12.69 3.11
N THR A 192 8.72 11.52 2.64
CA THR A 192 8.35 11.08 1.30
C THR A 192 6.84 10.86 1.22
N TYR A 193 6.27 10.03 2.08
CA TYR A 193 4.84 9.71 2.02
C TYR A 193 3.95 10.90 2.30
N VAL A 194 4.31 11.75 3.26
CA VAL A 194 3.52 12.92 3.62
C VAL A 194 3.41 13.93 2.50
N TRP A 195 4.42 14.02 1.64
CA TRP A 195 4.35 14.90 0.49
C TRP A 195 3.83 14.18 -0.76
N SER A 196 4.11 12.89 -0.92
CA SER A 196 3.61 12.11 -2.05
C SER A 196 2.10 11.91 -2.00
N VAL A 197 1.52 11.54 -0.84
CA VAL A 197 0.09 11.18 -0.79
C VAL A 197 -0.84 12.36 -1.06
N PRO A 198 -0.70 13.54 -0.44
CA PRO A 198 -1.52 14.71 -0.79
C PRO A 198 -1.34 15.13 -2.25
N GLY A 199 -0.12 15.01 -2.79
CA GLY A 199 0.15 15.23 -4.20
C GLY A 199 -0.64 14.29 -5.09
N SER A 200 -0.57 12.98 -4.82
CA SER A 200 -1.33 11.97 -5.55
C SER A 200 -2.83 12.19 -5.46
N LEU A 201 -3.36 12.57 -4.29
CA LEU A 201 -4.78 12.88 -4.12
C LEU A 201 -5.18 14.10 -4.94
N LEU A 202 -4.42 15.20 -4.85
CA LEU A 202 -4.67 16.41 -5.63
C LEU A 202 -4.64 16.13 -7.14
N ILE A 203 -3.65 15.36 -7.61
CA ILE A 203 -3.52 14.98 -9.02
C ILE A 203 -4.70 14.08 -9.44
N ALA A 204 -5.13 13.15 -8.57
CA ALA A 204 -6.25 12.27 -8.84
C ALA A 204 -7.56 13.06 -9.00
N GLU A 205 -7.84 14.00 -8.10
CA GLU A 205 -9.00 14.90 -8.14
C GLU A 205 -9.02 15.77 -9.41
N LEU A 206 -7.86 16.34 -9.79
CA LEU A 206 -7.74 17.13 -11.02
C LEU A 206 -7.96 16.28 -12.28
N ALA A 207 -7.59 15.00 -12.24
CA ALA A 207 -7.71 14.10 -13.38
C ALA A 207 -9.14 13.60 -13.64
N ILE A 208 -10.07 13.71 -12.69
CA ILE A 208 -11.47 13.26 -12.83
C ILE A 208 -12.19 13.99 -13.97
N TRP A 209 -11.78 15.22 -14.27
CA TRP A 209 -12.41 16.07 -15.28
C TRP A 209 -12.03 15.71 -16.72
N PHE A 210 -11.12 14.75 -16.92
CA PHE A 210 -10.57 14.41 -18.24
C PHE A 210 -10.96 13.00 -18.70
N PRO A 211 -10.99 12.76 -20.03
CA PRO A 211 -11.12 11.40 -20.58
C PRO A 211 -10.04 10.46 -20.04
N HIS A 212 -10.35 9.18 -19.86
CA HIS A 212 -9.49 8.21 -19.16
C HIS A 212 -8.04 8.16 -19.66
N HIS A 213 -7.81 8.16 -20.98
CA HIS A 213 -6.47 8.15 -21.57
C HIS A 213 -5.68 9.43 -21.28
N VAL A 214 -6.35 10.59 -21.26
CA VAL A 214 -5.73 11.88 -20.90
C VAL A 214 -5.46 11.94 -19.40
N ALA A 215 -6.40 11.45 -18.58
CA ALA A 215 -6.29 11.41 -17.13
C ALA A 215 -5.06 10.62 -16.66
N GLU A 216 -4.78 9.46 -17.25
CA GLU A 216 -3.61 8.63 -16.90
C GLU A 216 -2.29 9.32 -17.28
N ILE A 217 -2.21 9.92 -18.47
CA ILE A 217 -1.03 10.69 -18.89
C ILE A 217 -0.81 11.89 -17.95
N LEU A 218 -1.87 12.63 -17.63
CA LEU A 218 -1.82 13.77 -16.74
C LEU A 218 -1.42 13.37 -15.31
N ARG A 219 -1.90 12.22 -14.83
CA ARG A 219 -1.49 11.63 -13.55
C ARG A 219 0.01 11.32 -13.53
N GLY A 220 0.50 10.64 -14.56
CA GLY A 220 1.93 10.33 -14.69
C GLY A 220 2.80 11.59 -14.69
N LEU A 221 2.46 12.57 -15.54
CA LEU A 221 3.19 13.84 -15.62
C LEU A 221 3.10 14.64 -14.31
N GLY A 222 1.93 14.68 -13.69
CA GLY A 222 1.69 15.34 -12.41
C GLY A 222 2.53 14.74 -11.30
N LEU A 223 2.61 13.40 -11.23
CA LEU A 223 3.41 12.70 -10.22
C LEU A 223 4.91 12.96 -10.40
N VAL A 224 5.39 12.96 -11.66
CA VAL A 224 6.79 13.32 -11.98
C VAL A 224 7.08 14.74 -11.53
N ALA A 225 6.24 15.71 -11.92
CA ALA A 225 6.42 17.11 -11.57
C ALA A 225 6.36 17.31 -10.04
N TRP A 226 5.36 16.74 -9.38
CA TRP A 226 5.21 16.83 -7.93
C TRP A 226 6.40 16.22 -7.19
N GLY A 227 6.83 15.03 -7.63
CA GLY A 227 8.01 14.36 -7.09
C GLY A 227 9.27 15.20 -7.22
N MET A 228 9.51 15.78 -8.39
CA MET A 228 10.70 16.60 -8.68
C MET A 228 10.72 17.94 -7.94
N TYR A 229 9.58 18.62 -7.82
CA TYR A 229 9.53 20.01 -7.34
C TYR A 229 9.04 20.14 -5.89
N ILE A 230 8.33 19.14 -5.35
CA ILE A 230 7.80 19.16 -3.99
C ILE A 230 8.51 18.16 -3.10
N VAL A 231 8.54 16.88 -3.49
CA VAL A 231 9.04 15.79 -2.63
C VAL A 231 10.57 15.81 -2.53
N LEU A 232 11.25 15.83 -3.68
CA LEU A 232 12.70 15.75 -3.77
C LEU A 232 13.44 16.88 -3.02
N PRO A 233 13.03 18.17 -3.11
CA PRO A 233 13.67 19.23 -2.32
C PRO A 233 13.53 19.09 -0.82
N ARG A 234 12.48 18.43 -0.33
CA ARG A 234 12.28 18.21 1.10
C ARG A 234 13.10 17.04 1.60
N GLN A 235 13.19 15.96 0.81
CA GLN A 235 14.09 14.84 1.07
C GLN A 235 15.54 15.33 1.19
N LEU A 236 15.98 16.17 0.23
CA LEU A 236 17.33 16.75 0.22
C LEU A 236 17.60 17.63 1.43
N ARG A 237 16.70 18.56 1.76
CA ARG A 237 16.83 19.43 2.94
C ARG A 237 16.89 18.66 4.25
N ARG A 238 16.10 17.60 4.39
CA ARG A 238 16.12 16.77 5.60
C ARG A 238 17.45 16.01 5.72
N MET A 239 18.01 15.53 4.62
CA MET A 239 19.34 14.92 4.64
C MET A 239 20.45 15.91 5.01
N THR A 240 20.45 17.12 4.43
CA THR A 240 21.46 18.13 4.77
C THR A 240 21.38 18.54 6.23
N ARG A 241 20.17 18.70 6.80
CA ARG A 241 19.97 18.98 8.23
C ARG A 241 20.49 17.86 9.13
N SER A 242 20.46 16.61 8.68
CA SER A 242 20.93 15.46 9.46
C SER A 242 22.45 15.26 9.47
N ILE A 243 23.17 15.96 8.59
CA ILE A 243 24.63 15.89 8.43
C ILE A 243 25.33 17.02 9.20
N GLN A 244 24.66 18.14 9.51
CA GLN A 244 25.24 19.16 10.37
C GLN A 244 25.18 18.71 11.85
N PRO A 245 26.33 18.47 12.52
CA PRO A 245 26.34 18.33 13.96
C PRO A 245 25.91 19.68 14.58
N GLY A 246 24.98 19.61 15.51
CA GLY A 246 24.71 20.71 16.44
C GLY A 246 25.85 20.88 17.42
#